data_AF-A0A1B6J1Z2-F1
#
_entry.id   AF-A0A1B6J1Z2-F1
#
_cell.length_a   1.000
_cell.length_b   1.000
_cell.length_c   1.000
_cell.angle_alpha   90.00
_cell.angle_beta   90.00
_cell.angle_gamma   90.00
#
_symmetry.space_group_name_H-M   'P 1'
#
loop_
_entity.id
_entity.type
_entity.pdbx_description
1 polymer ?
#
loop_
_entity_poly.entity_id
_entity_poly.type
_entity_poly.pdbx_seq_one_letter_code
_entity_poly.pdbx_strand_id
1 'polypeptide(L)'
;GVPQGSVLGPVLFILLTYDFPNYINDYSTAVMYADDTTLLCKGNTAEELSVNAYISLNMTYDYCASNDLAANPQKTKQINFGRRRGQIPVLPDVSLEEESKLLGLTLDANLTWGPHINELCKKLNSAVFVVRRLKQISSTDVAKVAYHSLLETHLRYGIAIWGATSVANLNRVLIIQKTAIRSLAELDWQASCREAFKQLKIKTVIAIYIQEVILLVDKNGLPRETKTRSHNTRSTSRIPIPRHRTMLFEKKPTYIGTKLYNLLPDDIRALTGAALGHRLDTWLTDQPLYSI
;
A
#
# COMPACT_ATOMS: atom_id res chain seq x y z
N GLY A 1 -21.78 -23.30 -11.57
CA GLY A 1 -21.08 -23.01 -10.29
C GLY A 1 -20.02 -24.06 -10.02
N VAL A 2 -18.91 -23.69 -9.36
CA VAL A 2 -17.82 -24.60 -9.01
C VAL A 2 -17.81 -24.81 -7.48
N PRO A 3 -17.52 -26.02 -6.95
CA PRO A 3 -17.49 -26.25 -5.51
C PRO A 3 -16.49 -25.32 -4.79
N GLN A 4 -16.92 -24.71 -3.69
CA GLN A 4 -16.06 -23.88 -2.84
C GLN A 4 -14.97 -24.77 -2.23
N GLY A 5 -13.71 -24.30 -2.28
CA GLY A 5 -12.55 -25.09 -1.84
C GLY A 5 -11.98 -26.03 -2.91
N SER A 6 -12.56 -26.07 -4.11
CA SER A 6 -11.94 -26.76 -5.24
C SER A 6 -10.66 -26.06 -5.71
N VAL A 7 -9.67 -26.86 -6.12
CA VAL A 7 -8.39 -26.35 -6.65
C VAL A 7 -8.59 -25.62 -7.99
N LEU A 8 -9.52 -26.08 -8.82
CA LEU A 8 -9.79 -25.52 -10.15
C LEU A 8 -10.75 -24.32 -10.14
N GLY A 9 -11.54 -24.13 -9.09
CA GLY A 9 -12.54 -23.05 -9.01
C GLY A 9 -11.98 -21.66 -9.34
N PRO A 10 -10.88 -21.21 -8.70
CA PRO A 10 -10.28 -19.92 -9.00
C PRO A 10 -9.81 -19.78 -10.46
N VAL A 11 -9.21 -20.84 -11.02
CA VAL A 11 -8.69 -20.83 -12.41
C VAL A 11 -9.84 -20.72 -13.40
N LEU A 12 -10.91 -21.49 -13.20
CA LEU A 12 -12.09 -21.46 -14.05
C LEU A 12 -12.79 -20.10 -13.99
N PHE A 13 -12.85 -19.48 -12.81
CA PHE A 13 -13.41 -18.13 -12.67
C PHE A 13 -12.58 -17.09 -13.45
N ILE A 14 -11.25 -17.15 -13.37
CA ILE A 14 -10.37 -16.26 -14.14
C ILE A 14 -10.58 -16.43 -15.64
N LEU A 15 -10.72 -17.68 -16.12
CA LEU A 15 -10.98 -17.95 -17.54
C LEU A 15 -12.36 -17.42 -17.99
N LEU A 16 -13.38 -17.57 -17.14
CA LEU A 16 -14.73 -17.07 -17.41
C LEU A 16 -14.76 -15.55 -17.58
N THR A 17 -13.99 -14.81 -16.79
CA THR A 17 -14.00 -13.34 -16.81
C THR A 17 -12.79 -12.73 -17.53
N TYR A 18 -12.04 -13.52 -18.30
CA TYR A 18 -10.74 -13.12 -18.84
C TYR A 18 -10.82 -11.97 -19.85
N ASP A 19 -11.86 -11.95 -20.67
CA ASP A 19 -12.10 -10.97 -21.72
C ASP A 19 -12.78 -9.68 -21.22
N PHE A 20 -13.29 -9.67 -19.99
CA PHE A 20 -13.98 -8.52 -19.38
C PHE A 20 -13.17 -7.21 -19.44
N PRO A 21 -11.87 -7.17 -19.09
CA PRO A 21 -11.11 -5.92 -19.18
C PRO A 21 -11.04 -5.34 -20.59
N ASN A 22 -11.00 -6.19 -21.62
CA ASN A 22 -11.00 -5.76 -23.02
C ASN A 22 -12.38 -5.25 -23.44
N TYR A 23 -13.44 -5.89 -22.93
CA TYR A 23 -14.83 -5.51 -23.22
C TYR A 23 -15.15 -4.07 -22.80
N ILE A 24 -14.58 -3.57 -21.69
CA ILE A 24 -14.88 -2.22 -21.16
C ILE A 24 -13.81 -1.15 -21.43
N ASN A 25 -12.72 -1.51 -22.11
CA ASN A 25 -11.47 -0.73 -22.16
C ASN A 25 -11.63 0.68 -22.76
N ASP A 26 -12.65 0.89 -23.61
CA ASP A 26 -12.90 2.19 -24.24
C ASP A 26 -13.37 3.26 -23.25
N TYR A 27 -13.96 2.85 -22.12
CA TYR A 27 -14.57 3.76 -21.14
C TYR A 27 -13.87 3.74 -19.78
N SER A 28 -13.23 2.63 -19.42
CA SER A 28 -12.61 2.47 -18.11
C SER A 28 -11.55 1.38 -18.09
N THR A 29 -10.73 1.37 -17.04
CA THR A 29 -9.80 0.27 -16.76
C THR A 29 -10.37 -0.61 -15.65
N ALA A 30 -10.54 -1.90 -15.89
CA ALA A 30 -10.90 -2.87 -14.86
C ALA A 30 -9.68 -3.24 -14.01
N VAL A 31 -9.86 -3.26 -12.69
CA VAL A 31 -8.96 -3.92 -11.73
C VAL A 31 -9.76 -5.01 -11.04
N MET A 32 -9.35 -6.27 -11.22
CA MET A 32 -10.11 -7.42 -10.76
C MET A 32 -9.30 -8.25 -9.77
N TYR A 33 -9.96 -8.75 -8.74
CA TYR A 33 -9.41 -9.73 -7.80
C TYR A 33 -10.52 -10.67 -7.34
N ALA A 34 -10.49 -11.91 -7.84
CA ALA A 34 -11.66 -12.79 -7.76
C ALA A 34 -12.92 -12.05 -8.24
N ASP A 35 -14.02 -12.12 -7.49
CA ASP A 35 -15.28 -11.44 -7.80
C ASP A 35 -15.26 -9.92 -7.56
N ASP A 36 -14.31 -9.40 -6.77
CA ASP A 36 -14.17 -7.96 -6.54
C ASP A 36 -13.62 -7.28 -7.81
N THR A 37 -14.46 -6.47 -8.45
CA THR A 37 -14.11 -5.69 -9.64
C THR A 37 -14.22 -4.19 -9.38
N THR A 38 -13.17 -3.45 -9.72
CA THR A 38 -13.13 -1.98 -9.62
C THR A 38 -12.97 -1.36 -11.00
N LEU A 39 -13.88 -0.45 -11.34
CA LEU A 39 -13.87 0.28 -12.60
C LEU A 39 -13.18 1.63 -12.39
N LEU A 40 -11.99 1.81 -12.98
CA LEU A 40 -11.25 3.07 -12.94
C LEU A 40 -11.59 3.92 -14.16
N CYS A 41 -12.43 4.93 -13.94
CA CYS A 41 -12.84 5.88 -14.97
C CYS A 41 -12.01 7.17 -14.89
N LYS A 42 -11.68 7.75 -16.04
CA LYS A 42 -10.96 9.03 -16.16
C LYS A 42 -11.63 9.91 -17.20
N GLY A 43 -11.58 11.22 -16.99
CA GLY A 43 -12.12 12.22 -17.92
C GLY A 43 -11.50 13.59 -17.65
N ASN A 44 -11.51 14.47 -18.65
CA ASN A 44 -10.99 15.83 -18.52
C ASN A 44 -12.06 16.78 -17.93
N THR A 45 -13.34 16.45 -18.10
CA THR A 45 -14.47 17.15 -17.49
C THR A 45 -15.30 16.21 -16.60
N ALA A 46 -16.12 16.79 -15.73
CA ALA A 46 -16.99 16.01 -14.85
C ALA A 46 -18.08 15.27 -15.65
N GLU A 47 -18.55 15.90 -16.74
CA GLU A 47 -19.55 15.37 -17.66
C GLU A 47 -18.99 14.21 -18.49
N GLU A 48 -17.79 14.34 -19.05
CA GLU A 48 -17.14 13.24 -19.78
C GLU A 48 -16.92 12.03 -18.86
N LEU A 49 -16.43 12.28 -17.65
CA LEU A 49 -16.20 11.24 -16.66
C LEU A 49 -17.50 10.55 -16.23
N SER A 50 -18.58 11.30 -16.03
CA SER A 50 -19.86 10.71 -15.63
C SER A 50 -20.48 9.86 -16.73
N VAL A 51 -20.39 10.30 -17.99
CA VAL A 51 -20.85 9.52 -19.15
C VAL A 51 -20.04 8.23 -19.27
N ASN A 52 -18.70 8.31 -19.21
CA ASN A 52 -17.85 7.12 -19.30
C ASN A 52 -18.10 6.14 -18.15
N ALA A 53 -18.29 6.65 -16.93
CA ALA A 53 -18.58 5.81 -15.76
C ALA A 53 -19.96 5.15 -15.87
N TYR A 54 -20.97 5.86 -16.38
CA TYR A 54 -22.30 5.31 -16.62
C TYR A 54 -22.27 4.22 -17.69
N ILE A 55 -21.61 4.47 -18.83
CA ILE A 55 -21.49 3.47 -19.90
C ILE A 55 -20.75 2.24 -19.39
N SER A 56 -19.60 2.42 -18.73
CA SER A 56 -18.79 1.32 -18.18
C SER A 56 -19.58 0.46 -17.18
N LEU A 57 -20.34 1.09 -16.28
CA LEU A 57 -21.16 0.37 -15.30
C LEU A 57 -22.25 -0.48 -15.98
N ASN A 58 -22.99 0.09 -16.95
CA ASN A 58 -24.03 -0.65 -17.66
C ASN A 58 -23.46 -1.77 -18.51
N MET A 59 -22.35 -1.52 -19.23
CA MET A 59 -21.61 -2.57 -19.93
C MET A 59 -21.18 -3.69 -18.98
N THR A 60 -20.80 -3.36 -17.75
CA THR A 60 -20.46 -4.37 -16.75
C THR A 60 -21.67 -5.23 -16.39
N TYR A 61 -22.85 -4.63 -16.20
CA TYR A 61 -24.08 -5.37 -15.96
C TYR A 61 -24.50 -6.24 -17.15
N ASP A 62 -24.37 -5.73 -18.37
CA ASP A 62 -24.67 -6.46 -19.60
C ASP A 62 -23.71 -7.65 -19.79
N TYR A 63 -22.42 -7.45 -19.50
CA TYR A 63 -21.42 -8.52 -19.53
C TYR A 63 -21.75 -9.60 -18.49
N CYS A 64 -22.10 -9.19 -17.27
CA CYS A 64 -22.50 -10.14 -16.24
C CYS A 64 -23.72 -10.95 -16.68
N ALA A 65 -24.77 -10.30 -17.18
CA ALA A 65 -25.97 -10.97 -17.65
C ALA A 65 -25.69 -11.93 -18.82
N SER A 66 -24.81 -11.54 -19.75
CA SER A 66 -24.46 -12.36 -20.92
C SER A 66 -23.62 -13.59 -20.58
N ASN A 67 -22.97 -13.60 -19.41
CA ASN A 67 -22.10 -14.69 -18.95
C ASN A 67 -22.68 -15.44 -17.75
N ASP A 68 -24.00 -15.33 -17.51
CA ASP A 68 -24.70 -15.96 -16.38
C ASP A 68 -24.10 -15.59 -14.99
N LEU A 69 -23.55 -14.37 -14.88
CA LEU A 69 -23.04 -13.80 -13.64
C LEU A 69 -24.06 -12.84 -13.03
N ALA A 70 -24.21 -12.90 -11.71
CA ALA A 70 -25.06 -11.98 -10.98
C ALA A 70 -24.21 -10.84 -10.40
N ALA A 71 -24.33 -9.64 -10.96
CA ALA A 71 -23.79 -8.43 -10.36
C ALA A 71 -24.52 -8.11 -9.04
N ASN A 72 -23.84 -7.43 -8.12
CA ASN A 72 -24.44 -6.99 -6.85
C ASN A 72 -24.48 -5.46 -6.76
N PRO A 73 -25.57 -4.81 -7.26
CA PRO A 73 -25.69 -3.36 -7.23
C PRO A 73 -25.62 -2.78 -5.82
N GLN A 74 -26.18 -3.47 -4.82
CA GLN A 74 -26.17 -2.99 -3.43
C GLN A 74 -24.78 -2.91 -2.81
N LYS A 75 -23.84 -3.74 -3.27
CA LYS A 75 -22.43 -3.68 -2.86
C LYS A 75 -21.59 -2.76 -3.74
N THR A 76 -22.12 -2.35 -4.89
CA THR A 76 -21.43 -1.47 -5.82
C THR A 76 -21.44 -0.06 -5.27
N LYS A 77 -20.26 0.56 -5.20
CA LYS A 77 -20.05 1.88 -4.60
C LYS A 77 -19.30 2.78 -5.57
N GLN A 78 -19.70 4.04 -5.62
CA GLN A 78 -18.99 5.09 -6.35
C GLN A 78 -18.15 5.89 -5.36
N ILE A 79 -16.90 6.15 -5.73
CA ILE A 79 -16.03 7.09 -5.02
C ILE A 79 -15.41 8.05 -6.03
N ASN A 80 -15.59 9.35 -5.79
CA ASN A 80 -15.14 10.39 -6.69
C ASN A 80 -13.80 10.99 -6.20
N PHE A 81 -12.76 10.90 -7.03
CA PHE A 81 -11.46 11.48 -6.75
C PHE A 81 -11.20 12.77 -7.53
N GLY A 82 -10.36 13.64 -6.97
CA GLY A 82 -9.89 14.86 -7.65
C GLY A 82 -10.56 16.15 -7.21
N ARG A 83 -10.09 17.29 -7.74
CA ARG A 83 -10.50 18.63 -7.29
C ARG A 83 -11.95 18.98 -7.64
N ARG A 84 -12.47 18.41 -8.73
CA ARG A 84 -13.84 18.62 -9.23
C ARG A 84 -14.80 17.50 -8.82
N ARG A 85 -14.43 16.69 -7.82
CA ARG A 85 -15.22 15.50 -7.42
C ARG A 85 -16.68 15.80 -7.07
N GLY A 86 -16.96 16.98 -6.52
CA GLY A 86 -18.33 17.42 -6.20
C GLY A 86 -19.17 17.85 -7.40
N GLN A 87 -18.58 17.92 -8.60
CA GLN A 87 -19.29 18.19 -9.86
C GLN A 87 -19.67 16.89 -10.59
N ILE A 88 -19.14 15.74 -10.14
CA ILE A 88 -19.43 14.45 -10.75
C ILE A 88 -20.75 13.95 -10.15
N PRO A 89 -21.81 13.76 -10.95
CA PRO A 89 -23.09 13.24 -10.47
C PRO A 89 -22.96 11.80 -9.94
N VAL A 90 -23.91 11.43 -9.09
CA VAL A 90 -24.06 10.06 -8.60
C VAL A 90 -24.62 9.19 -9.73
N LEU A 91 -24.06 8.01 -9.92
CA LEU A 91 -24.57 7.03 -10.87
C LEU A 91 -25.92 6.45 -10.38
N PRO A 92 -26.86 6.15 -11.28
CA PRO A 92 -28.11 5.49 -10.90
C PRO A 92 -27.87 4.18 -10.15
N ASP A 93 -28.66 3.93 -9.10
CA ASP A 93 -28.64 2.72 -8.27
C ASP A 93 -27.30 2.38 -7.59
N VAL A 94 -26.40 3.35 -7.49
CA VAL A 94 -25.09 3.22 -6.80
C VAL A 94 -24.98 4.30 -5.73
N SER A 95 -24.49 3.93 -4.55
CA SER A 95 -24.23 4.91 -3.49
C SER A 95 -22.90 5.65 -3.72
N LEU A 96 -22.93 6.97 -3.59
CA LEU A 96 -21.71 7.78 -3.52
C LEU A 96 -21.18 7.75 -2.08
N GLU A 97 -19.96 7.25 -1.91
CA GLU A 97 -19.30 7.10 -0.63
C GLU A 97 -18.02 7.93 -0.57
N GLU A 98 -17.71 8.51 0.60
CA GLU A 98 -16.44 9.20 0.83
C GLU A 98 -15.32 8.23 1.23
N GLU A 99 -15.67 6.98 1.59
CA GLU A 99 -14.71 5.92 1.89
C GLU A 99 -15.19 4.55 1.41
N SER A 100 -14.26 3.72 0.96
CA SER A 100 -14.55 2.34 0.57
C SER A 100 -13.36 1.42 0.84
N LYS A 101 -13.66 0.15 1.12
CA LYS A 101 -12.65 -0.87 1.36
C LYS A 101 -12.36 -1.59 0.05
N LEU A 102 -11.09 -1.58 -0.35
CA LEU A 102 -10.58 -2.28 -1.53
C LEU A 102 -9.42 -3.17 -1.11
N LEU A 103 -9.56 -4.49 -1.29
CA LEU A 103 -8.52 -5.48 -0.95
C LEU A 103 -7.93 -5.25 0.44
N GLY A 104 -8.79 -5.15 1.46
CA GLY A 104 -8.35 -4.97 2.84
C GLY A 104 -7.85 -3.57 3.23
N LEU A 105 -7.70 -2.65 2.27
CA LEU A 105 -7.29 -1.25 2.49
C LEU A 105 -8.50 -0.32 2.41
N THR A 106 -8.56 0.68 3.27
CA THR A 106 -9.68 1.63 3.34
C THR A 106 -9.27 2.94 2.67
N LEU A 107 -9.81 3.17 1.48
CA LEU A 107 -9.57 4.36 0.67
C LEU A 107 -10.57 5.44 1.07
N ASP A 108 -10.09 6.65 1.36
CA ASP A 108 -10.92 7.83 1.45
C ASP A 108 -10.81 8.68 0.19
N ALA A 109 -11.84 9.46 -0.14
CA ALA A 109 -11.90 10.26 -1.37
C ALA A 109 -10.79 11.32 -1.49
N ASN A 110 -10.05 11.60 -0.40
CA ASN A 110 -8.89 12.49 -0.38
C ASN A 110 -7.54 11.75 -0.37
N LEU A 111 -7.54 10.41 -0.36
CA LEU A 111 -6.35 9.56 -0.27
C LEU A 111 -5.43 9.98 0.90
N THR A 112 -6.05 10.31 2.04
CA THR A 112 -5.35 10.67 3.28
C THR A 112 -4.93 9.44 4.07
N TRP A 113 -5.62 8.31 3.87
CA TRP A 113 -5.51 7.07 4.64
C TRP A 113 -5.98 7.22 6.10
N GLY A 114 -6.67 8.31 6.46
CA GLY A 114 -7.15 8.54 7.83
C GLY A 114 -8.00 7.38 8.38
N PRO A 115 -9.09 7.00 7.70
CA PRO A 115 -9.93 5.86 8.10
C PRO A 115 -9.15 4.55 8.23
N HIS A 116 -8.31 4.23 7.24
CA HIS A 116 -7.45 3.05 7.29
C HIS A 116 -6.53 3.03 8.51
N ILE A 117 -5.88 4.16 8.81
CA ILE A 117 -5.00 4.28 9.97
C ILE A 117 -5.79 4.16 11.28
N ASN A 118 -7.03 4.62 11.34
CA ASN A 118 -7.88 4.44 12.52
C ASN A 118 -8.16 2.96 12.77
N GLU A 119 -8.52 2.19 11.75
CA GLU A 119 -8.73 0.75 11.84
C GLU A 119 -7.43 -0.01 12.17
N LEU A 120 -6.32 0.37 11.53
CA LEU A 120 -5.00 -0.19 11.80
C LEU A 120 -4.61 0.04 13.26
N CYS A 121 -4.72 1.27 13.77
CA CYS A 121 -4.42 1.59 15.16
C CYS A 121 -5.23 0.73 16.14
N LYS A 122 -6.51 0.46 15.86
CA LYS A 122 -7.34 -0.43 16.71
C LYS A 122 -6.72 -1.83 16.77
N LYS A 123 -6.40 -2.42 15.62
CA LYS A 123 -5.76 -3.76 15.53
C LYS A 123 -4.41 -3.79 16.23
N LEU A 124 -3.57 -2.77 16.03
CA LEU A 124 -2.25 -2.69 16.64
C LEU A 124 -2.33 -2.56 18.17
N ASN A 125 -3.29 -1.80 18.71
CA ASN A 125 -3.49 -1.71 20.16
C ASN A 125 -3.90 -3.07 20.75
N SER A 126 -4.79 -3.81 20.10
CA SER A 126 -5.12 -5.18 20.49
C SER A 126 -3.89 -6.10 20.46
N ALA A 127 -3.06 -6.00 19.41
CA ALA A 127 -1.81 -6.77 19.31
C ALA A 127 -0.81 -6.40 20.42
N VAL A 128 -0.65 -5.12 20.76
CA VAL A 128 0.20 -4.65 21.87
C VAL A 128 -0.22 -5.31 23.19
N PHE A 129 -1.52 -5.42 23.46
CA PHE A 129 -2.01 -6.08 24.66
C PHE A 129 -1.57 -7.56 24.72
N VAL A 130 -1.69 -8.28 23.60
CA VAL A 130 -1.24 -9.69 23.51
C VAL A 130 0.27 -9.79 23.73
N VAL A 131 1.07 -8.95 23.07
CA VAL A 131 2.53 -8.92 23.23
C VAL A 131 2.92 -8.67 24.68
N ARG A 132 2.29 -7.69 25.33
CA ARG A 132 2.53 -7.38 26.75
C ARG A 132 2.15 -8.54 27.65
N ARG A 133 1.02 -9.21 27.40
CA ARG A 133 0.57 -10.33 28.20
C ARG A 133 1.49 -11.54 28.06
N LEU A 134 1.91 -11.87 26.84
CA LEU A 134 2.85 -12.96 26.59
C LEU A 134 4.19 -12.68 27.23
N LYS A 135 4.69 -11.44 27.16
CA LYS A 135 5.96 -11.07 27.80
C LYS A 135 5.94 -11.25 29.33
N GLN A 136 4.79 -11.15 29.98
CA GLN A 136 4.66 -11.41 31.43
C GLN A 136 4.73 -12.89 31.82
N ILE A 137 4.40 -13.80 30.90
CA ILE A 137 4.24 -15.24 31.20
C ILE A 137 5.19 -16.13 30.41
N SER A 138 6.00 -15.56 29.52
CA SER A 138 6.87 -16.29 28.59
C SER A 138 8.15 -15.50 28.28
N SER A 139 9.06 -16.10 27.50
CA SER A 139 10.31 -15.46 27.12
C SER A 139 10.11 -14.30 26.14
N THR A 140 11.12 -13.43 26.04
CA THR A 140 11.14 -12.34 25.06
C THR A 140 11.00 -12.85 23.62
N ASP A 141 11.55 -14.02 23.30
CA ASP A 141 11.45 -14.62 21.96
C ASP A 141 10.01 -14.98 21.60
N VAL A 142 9.25 -15.58 22.53
CA VAL A 142 7.84 -15.92 22.31
C VAL A 142 7.00 -14.64 22.11
N ALA A 143 7.22 -13.63 22.97
CA ALA A 143 6.53 -12.35 22.82
C ALA A 143 6.90 -11.63 21.50
N LYS A 144 8.13 -11.80 21.03
CA LYS A 144 8.61 -11.28 19.74
C LYS A 144 7.99 -12.00 18.54
N VAL A 145 7.78 -13.32 18.62
CA VAL A 145 6.99 -14.05 17.60
C VAL A 145 5.58 -13.46 17.50
N ALA A 146 4.93 -13.22 18.63
CA ALA A 146 3.61 -12.58 18.65
C ALA A 146 3.62 -11.15 18.08
N TYR A 147 4.69 -10.38 18.33
CA TYR A 147 4.88 -9.09 17.70
C TYR A 147 4.90 -9.20 16.18
N HIS A 148 5.72 -10.10 15.64
CA HIS A 148 5.80 -10.26 14.18
C HIS A 148 4.48 -10.76 13.59
N SER A 149 3.81 -11.73 14.22
CA SER A 149 2.59 -12.34 13.68
C SER A 149 1.34 -11.48 13.81
N LEU A 150 1.22 -10.66 14.85
CA LEU A 150 0.00 -9.88 15.15
C LEU A 150 0.15 -8.38 14.92
N LEU A 151 1.36 -7.84 14.99
CA LEU A 151 1.60 -6.40 14.85
C LEU A 151 2.27 -6.10 13.51
N GLU A 152 3.42 -6.70 13.22
CA GLU A 152 4.17 -6.39 12.00
C GLU A 152 3.46 -6.85 10.71
N THR A 153 2.73 -7.97 10.74
CA THR A 153 1.89 -8.42 9.60
C THR A 153 0.88 -7.35 9.18
N HIS A 154 0.21 -6.70 10.15
CA HIS A 154 -0.72 -5.61 9.88
C HIS A 154 0.00 -4.34 9.42
N LEU A 155 1.20 -4.06 9.93
CA LEU A 155 2.01 -2.95 9.44
C LEU A 155 2.48 -3.17 8.00
N ARG A 156 2.85 -4.39 7.60
CA ARG A 156 3.40 -4.64 6.26
C ARG A 156 2.33 -4.62 5.18
N TYR A 157 1.10 -5.02 5.51
CA TYR A 157 0.03 -5.12 4.54
C TYR A 157 -0.28 -3.77 3.87
N GLY A 158 0.06 -3.63 2.59
CA GLY A 158 -0.19 -2.43 1.80
C GLY A 158 0.68 -1.21 2.16
N ILE A 159 1.74 -1.37 2.96
CA ILE A 159 2.53 -0.22 3.48
C ILE A 159 3.18 0.61 2.38
N ALA A 160 3.57 0.00 1.26
CA ALA A 160 4.10 0.74 0.11
C ALA A 160 3.11 1.80 -0.39
N ILE A 161 1.82 1.61 -0.16
CA ILE A 161 0.74 2.50 -0.59
C ILE A 161 0.32 3.43 0.57
N TRP A 162 -0.17 2.88 1.69
CA TRP A 162 -0.70 3.71 2.78
C TRP A 162 0.39 4.43 3.57
N GLY A 163 1.64 3.94 3.53
CA GLY A 163 2.79 4.57 4.20
C GLY A 163 3.09 5.98 3.71
N ALA A 164 2.59 6.36 2.53
CA ALA A 164 2.61 7.74 2.02
C ALA A 164 1.54 8.66 2.66
N THR A 165 0.94 8.26 3.78
CA THR A 165 0.04 9.08 4.60
C THR A 165 0.78 10.27 5.25
N SER A 166 0.05 11.08 6.02
CA SER A 166 0.63 12.23 6.72
C SER A 166 1.63 11.79 7.79
N VAL A 167 2.59 12.66 8.11
CA VAL A 167 3.54 12.45 9.22
C VAL A 167 2.81 12.22 10.54
N ALA A 168 1.70 12.91 10.77
CA ALA A 168 0.86 12.72 11.95
C ALA A 168 0.29 11.29 12.02
N ASN A 169 -0.21 10.75 10.91
CA ASN A 169 -0.73 9.38 10.86
C ASN A 169 0.37 8.33 11.06
N LEU A 170 1.52 8.48 10.41
CA LEU A 170 2.68 7.61 10.64
C LEU A 170 3.14 7.65 12.10
N ASN A 171 3.16 8.84 12.71
CA ASN A 171 3.56 8.99 14.11
C ASN A 171 2.57 8.29 15.07
N ARG A 172 1.27 8.32 14.79
CA ARG A 172 0.27 7.55 15.57
C ARG A 172 0.61 6.06 15.57
N VAL A 173 0.93 5.51 14.41
CA VAL A 173 1.33 4.09 14.26
C VAL A 173 2.66 3.82 14.97
N LEU A 174 3.66 4.69 14.79
CA LEU A 174 4.97 4.56 15.45
C LEU A 174 4.84 4.60 16.99
N ILE A 175 3.98 5.44 17.55
CA ILE A 175 3.76 5.51 19.00
C ILE A 175 3.23 4.17 19.52
N ILE A 176 2.25 3.57 18.85
CA ILE A 176 1.72 2.25 19.22
C ILE A 176 2.80 1.17 19.09
N GLN A 177 3.57 1.20 17.99
CA GLN A 177 4.69 0.29 17.80
C GLN A 177 5.72 0.42 18.93
N LYS A 178 6.08 1.65 19.34
CA LYS A 178 6.98 1.91 20.46
C LYS A 178 6.44 1.36 21.78
N THR A 179 5.12 1.36 22.01
CA THR A 179 4.53 0.74 23.20
C THR A 179 4.77 -0.78 23.23
N ALA A 180 4.67 -1.47 22.08
CA ALA A 180 5.06 -2.87 21.98
C ALA A 180 6.56 -3.07 22.26
N ILE A 181 7.42 -2.24 21.66
CA ILE A 181 8.88 -2.33 21.87
C ILE A 181 9.26 -2.12 23.33
N ARG A 182 8.65 -1.14 24.01
CA ARG A 182 8.88 -0.94 25.45
C ARG A 182 8.45 -2.14 26.27
N SER A 183 7.33 -2.77 25.90
CA SER A 183 6.88 -3.99 26.57
C SER A 183 7.89 -5.12 26.38
N LEU A 184 8.40 -5.32 25.16
CA LEU A 184 9.38 -6.37 24.85
C LEU A 184 10.74 -6.17 25.54
N ALA A 185 11.20 -4.92 25.61
CA ALA A 185 12.50 -4.56 26.18
C ALA A 185 12.41 -4.11 27.65
N GLU A 186 11.25 -4.25 28.30
CA GLU A 186 11.01 -3.88 29.70
C GLU A 186 11.46 -2.45 30.04
N LEU A 187 11.16 -1.52 29.12
CA LEU A 187 11.56 -0.12 29.24
C LEU A 187 10.48 0.72 29.92
N ASP A 188 10.93 1.72 30.68
CA ASP A 188 10.08 2.76 31.24
C ASP A 188 9.37 3.57 30.15
N TRP A 189 8.25 4.19 30.53
CA TRP A 189 7.37 4.91 29.60
C TRP A 189 8.05 6.09 28.89
N GLN A 190 9.00 6.78 29.55
CA GLN A 190 9.80 7.87 28.98
C GLN A 190 11.06 7.40 28.25
N ALA A 191 11.51 6.18 28.49
CA ALA A 191 12.76 5.69 27.92
C ALA A 191 12.70 5.67 26.38
N SER A 192 13.85 5.97 25.78
CA SER A 192 14.02 5.95 24.33
C SER A 192 14.01 4.51 23.81
N CYS A 193 13.19 4.24 22.80
CA CYS A 193 13.12 2.92 22.17
C CYS A 193 14.21 2.68 21.11
N ARG A 194 15.09 3.65 20.82
CA ARG A 194 16.02 3.55 19.68
C ARG A 194 16.95 2.34 19.82
N GLU A 195 17.62 2.19 20.95
CA GLU A 195 18.50 1.04 21.17
C GLU A 195 17.72 -0.27 21.28
N ALA A 196 16.50 -0.25 21.83
CA ALA A 196 15.64 -1.44 21.88
C ALA A 196 15.22 -1.92 20.48
N PHE A 197 14.92 -1.03 19.54
CA PHE A 197 14.67 -1.43 18.15
C PHE A 197 15.86 -2.18 17.55
N LYS A 198 17.10 -1.71 17.78
CA LYS A 198 18.33 -2.36 17.29
C LYS A 198 18.58 -3.70 17.97
N GLN A 199 18.54 -3.74 19.30
CA GLN A 199 18.78 -4.96 20.09
C GLN A 199 17.76 -6.06 19.75
N LEU A 200 16.49 -5.67 19.60
CA LEU A 200 15.44 -6.60 19.19
C LEU A 200 15.47 -6.90 17.68
N LYS A 201 16.30 -6.22 16.88
CA LYS A 201 16.33 -6.33 15.41
C LYS A 201 14.95 -6.13 14.79
N ILE A 202 14.24 -5.10 15.25
CA ILE A 202 12.91 -4.73 14.75
C ILE A 202 13.02 -3.37 14.05
N LYS A 203 12.49 -3.27 12.83
CA LYS A 203 12.42 -2.02 12.08
C LYS A 203 11.22 -1.19 12.53
N THR A 204 11.40 0.13 12.56
CA THR A 204 10.28 1.05 12.75
C THR A 204 9.33 0.98 11.54
N VAL A 205 8.06 1.35 11.72
CA VAL A 205 7.09 1.42 10.61
C VAL A 205 7.60 2.29 9.44
N ILE A 206 8.37 3.34 9.75
CA ILE A 206 9.00 4.21 8.77
C ILE A 206 10.09 3.47 8.00
N ALA A 207 10.97 2.73 8.70
CA ALA A 207 12.00 1.94 8.07
C ALA A 207 11.40 0.82 7.19
N ILE A 208 10.31 0.17 7.64
CA ILE A 208 9.58 -0.82 6.82
C ILE A 208 9.05 -0.14 5.55
N TYR A 209 8.39 1.02 5.67
CA TYR A 209 7.90 1.75 4.51
C TYR A 209 9.01 2.11 3.52
N ILE A 210 10.12 2.69 3.99
CA ILE A 210 11.28 3.06 3.16
C ILE A 210 11.83 1.83 2.43
N GLN A 211 11.99 0.71 3.15
CA GLN A 211 12.45 -0.54 2.55
C GLN A 211 11.53 -1.00 1.41
N GLU A 212 10.22 -1.06 1.66
CA GLU A 212 9.26 -1.58 0.69
C GLU A 212 9.18 -0.73 -0.58
N VAL A 213 9.19 0.61 -0.47
CA VAL A 213 9.14 1.48 -1.67
C VAL A 213 10.44 1.47 -2.46
N ILE A 214 11.60 1.30 -1.81
CA ILE A 214 12.89 1.14 -2.48
C ILE A 214 12.93 -0.19 -3.24
N LEU A 215 12.55 -1.29 -2.60
CA LEU A 215 12.55 -2.62 -3.23
C LEU A 215 11.52 -2.70 -4.36
N LEU A 216 10.40 -2.00 -4.25
CA LEU A 216 9.44 -1.86 -5.35
C LEU A 216 10.07 -1.20 -6.58
N VAL A 217 10.85 -0.13 -6.38
CA VAL A 217 11.53 0.58 -7.48
C VAL A 217 12.60 -0.29 -8.12
N ASP A 218 13.38 -1.02 -7.32
CA ASP A 218 14.38 -1.96 -7.81
C ASP A 218 13.74 -3.10 -8.62
N LYS A 219 12.66 -3.69 -8.11
CA LYS A 219 11.89 -4.75 -8.80
C LYS A 219 11.30 -4.28 -10.13
N ASN A 220 10.87 -3.03 -10.21
CA ASN A 220 10.32 -2.44 -11.45
C ASN A 220 11.40 -2.10 -12.48
N GLY A 221 12.70 -2.20 -12.14
CA GLY A 221 13.80 -1.98 -13.08
C GLY A 221 13.81 -0.59 -13.70
N LEU A 222 13.48 0.46 -12.94
CA LEU A 222 13.39 1.82 -13.48
C LEU A 222 14.72 2.25 -14.14
N PRO A 223 14.67 2.92 -15.31
CA PRO A 223 15.86 3.25 -16.09
C PRO A 223 16.79 4.15 -15.29
N ARG A 224 18.05 3.72 -15.13
CA ARG A 224 19.13 4.48 -14.50
C ARG A 224 19.73 5.44 -15.52
N GLU A 225 20.23 6.60 -15.09
CA GLU A 225 20.97 7.49 -16.01
C GLU A 225 22.28 6.80 -16.47
N THR A 226 22.24 6.15 -17.64
CA THR A 226 23.45 5.77 -18.38
C THR A 226 23.86 6.96 -19.24
N LYS A 227 24.54 7.95 -18.65
CA LYS A 227 25.27 8.90 -19.47
C LYS A 227 26.56 8.25 -19.95
N THR A 228 26.65 7.98 -21.25
CA THR A 228 27.92 7.81 -21.98
C THR A 228 28.73 9.10 -21.87
N ARG A 229 29.44 9.28 -20.77
CA ARG A 229 30.45 10.34 -20.61
C ARG A 229 31.77 9.67 -20.27
N SER A 230 32.85 10.09 -20.93
CA SER A 230 34.22 9.58 -20.79
C SER A 230 34.86 9.81 -19.42
N HIS A 231 34.11 10.32 -18.44
CA HIS A 231 34.59 10.63 -17.10
C HIS A 231 33.62 10.09 -16.04
N ASN A 232 34.16 9.30 -15.10
CA ASN A 232 33.46 8.79 -13.93
C ASN A 232 32.99 9.98 -13.06
N THR A 233 31.69 10.27 -13.11
CA THR A 233 31.05 11.20 -12.17
C THR A 233 30.13 10.43 -11.25
N ARG A 234 30.02 10.87 -9.99
CA ARG A 234 29.25 10.24 -8.90
C ARG A 234 27.73 10.03 -9.17
N SER A 235 27.23 10.34 -10.37
CA SER A 235 25.80 10.29 -10.73
C SER A 235 25.39 9.06 -11.55
N THR A 236 26.28 8.12 -11.83
CA THR A 236 26.04 6.97 -12.74
C THR A 236 25.01 5.94 -12.23
N SER A 237 24.55 6.04 -10.98
CA SER A 237 23.57 5.14 -10.37
C SER A 237 22.26 5.81 -9.93
N ARG A 238 22.04 7.08 -10.29
CA ARG A 238 20.79 7.79 -9.95
C ARG A 238 19.69 7.50 -10.95
N ILE A 239 18.47 7.38 -10.44
CA ILE A 239 17.26 7.24 -11.24
C ILE A 239 16.68 8.65 -11.46
N PRO A 240 16.37 9.05 -12.71
CA PRO A 240 15.74 10.34 -12.99
C PRO A 240 14.41 10.49 -12.25
N ILE A 241 14.21 11.64 -11.62
CA ILE A 241 12.95 11.98 -10.95
C ILE A 241 12.08 12.77 -11.95
N PRO A 242 10.88 12.30 -12.32
CA PRO A 242 10.02 13.01 -13.26
C PRO A 242 9.48 14.31 -12.65
N ARG A 243 9.35 15.36 -13.47
CA ARG A 243 8.72 16.61 -13.06
C ARG A 243 7.21 16.40 -12.88
N HIS A 244 6.63 17.04 -11.88
CA HIS A 244 5.20 16.98 -11.58
C HIS A 244 4.67 18.31 -11.05
N ARG A 245 3.35 18.41 -10.87
CA ARG A 245 2.67 19.62 -10.38
C ARG A 245 1.86 19.44 -9.10
N THR A 246 1.76 18.22 -8.56
CA THR A 246 0.88 17.92 -7.41
C THR A 246 1.62 17.14 -6.34
N MET A 247 1.36 17.48 -5.07
CA MET A 247 1.86 16.71 -3.91
C MET A 247 1.34 15.28 -3.88
N LEU A 248 0.14 15.03 -4.44
CA LEU A 248 -0.41 13.68 -4.56
C LEU A 248 0.46 12.79 -5.43
N PHE A 249 1.09 13.33 -6.49
CA PHE A 249 2.00 12.57 -7.32
C PHE A 249 3.26 12.14 -6.55
N GLU A 250 3.73 12.97 -5.61
CA GLU A 250 4.87 12.62 -4.74
C GLU A 250 4.60 11.41 -3.87
N LYS A 251 3.32 11.16 -3.52
CA LYS A 251 2.90 9.99 -2.73
C LYS A 251 2.90 8.69 -3.52
N LYS A 252 3.08 8.72 -4.85
CA LYS A 252 3.13 7.50 -5.66
C LYS A 252 4.32 6.64 -5.19
N PRO A 253 4.13 5.33 -4.91
CA PRO A 253 5.20 4.47 -4.39
C PRO A 253 6.47 4.48 -5.24
N THR A 254 6.31 4.50 -6.58
CA THR A 254 7.44 4.58 -7.51
C THR A 254 8.19 5.91 -7.44
N TYR A 255 7.49 7.01 -7.16
CA TYR A 255 8.11 8.34 -7.07
C TYR A 255 8.89 8.50 -5.77
N ILE A 256 8.23 8.28 -4.63
CA ILE A 256 8.88 8.38 -3.31
C ILE A 256 9.98 7.32 -3.16
N GLY A 257 9.76 6.11 -3.65
CA GLY A 257 10.79 5.07 -3.70
C GLY A 257 12.02 5.50 -4.50
N THR A 258 11.83 6.18 -5.64
CA THR A 258 12.94 6.72 -6.44
C THR A 258 13.69 7.82 -5.69
N LYS A 259 12.95 8.73 -5.04
CA LYS A 259 13.53 9.80 -4.22
C LYS A 259 14.38 9.23 -3.09
N LEU A 260 13.86 8.23 -2.35
CA LEU A 260 14.55 7.58 -1.24
C LEU A 260 15.73 6.73 -1.72
N TYR A 261 15.58 6.00 -2.82
CA TYR A 261 16.67 5.23 -3.43
C TYR A 261 17.87 6.12 -3.78
N ASN A 262 17.62 7.30 -4.34
CA ASN A 262 18.66 8.27 -4.68
C ASN A 262 19.37 8.88 -3.45
N LEU A 263 18.78 8.76 -2.26
CA LEU A 263 19.38 9.17 -0.98
C LEU A 263 20.23 8.07 -0.33
N LEU A 264 20.19 6.84 -0.86
CA LEU A 264 21.00 5.75 -0.32
C LEU A 264 22.50 6.01 -0.51
N PRO A 265 23.34 5.55 0.44
CA PRO A 265 24.79 5.47 0.26
C PRO A 265 25.18 4.74 -1.04
N ASP A 266 26.30 5.15 -1.63
CA ASP A 266 26.74 4.66 -2.93
C ASP A 266 27.00 3.14 -2.94
N ASP A 267 27.49 2.57 -1.83
CA ASP A 267 27.71 1.13 -1.66
C ASP A 267 26.40 0.32 -1.72
N ILE A 268 25.32 0.85 -1.13
CA ILE A 268 24.00 0.22 -1.16
C ILE A 268 23.35 0.44 -2.53
N ARG A 269 23.44 1.65 -3.07
CA ARG A 269 22.83 2.03 -4.35
C ARG A 269 23.43 1.28 -5.54
N ALA A 270 24.67 0.81 -5.42
CA ALA A 270 25.30 -0.03 -6.45
C ALA A 270 24.65 -1.43 -6.57
N LEU A 271 23.92 -1.89 -5.56
CA LEU A 271 23.32 -3.23 -5.50
C LEU A 271 21.95 -3.27 -6.19
N THR A 272 21.50 -4.49 -6.51
CA THR A 272 20.17 -4.81 -7.06
C THR A 272 19.66 -6.13 -6.50
N GLY A 273 18.36 -6.39 -6.63
CA GLY A 273 17.73 -7.66 -6.30
C GLY A 273 17.97 -8.09 -4.87
N ALA A 274 18.28 -9.37 -4.68
CA ALA A 274 18.50 -9.95 -3.35
C ALA A 274 19.64 -9.27 -2.59
N ALA A 275 20.72 -8.87 -3.27
CA ALA A 275 21.87 -8.21 -2.64
C ALA A 275 21.48 -6.85 -2.06
N LEU A 276 20.70 -6.06 -2.81
CA LEU A 276 20.13 -4.80 -2.30
C LEU A 276 19.20 -5.08 -1.12
N GLY A 277 18.31 -6.06 -1.26
CA GLY A 277 17.39 -6.49 -0.20
C GLY A 277 18.08 -6.76 1.13
N HIS A 278 19.10 -7.63 1.13
CA HIS A 278 19.83 -7.99 2.34
C HIS A 278 20.63 -6.81 2.94
N ARG A 279 21.33 -6.04 2.09
CA ARG A 279 22.12 -4.90 2.55
C ARG A 279 21.25 -3.80 3.15
N LEU A 280 20.13 -3.51 2.51
CA LEU A 280 19.15 -2.51 2.96
C LEU A 280 18.45 -2.95 4.25
N ASP A 281 18.11 -4.23 4.36
CA ASP A 281 17.51 -4.80 5.57
C ASP A 281 18.41 -4.61 6.79
N THR A 282 19.69 -4.95 6.65
CA THR A 282 20.70 -4.77 7.70
C THR A 282 20.86 -3.29 8.04
N TRP A 283 21.02 -2.44 7.03
CA TRP A 283 21.23 -1.00 7.22
C TRP A 283 20.06 -0.31 7.97
N LEU A 284 18.82 -0.65 7.62
CA LEU A 284 17.61 -0.10 8.25
C LEU A 284 17.34 -0.68 9.63
N THR A 285 17.80 -1.90 9.90
CA THR A 285 17.68 -2.50 11.24
C THR A 285 18.64 -1.84 12.24
N ASP A 286 19.84 -1.47 11.78
CA ASP A 286 20.85 -0.78 12.60
C ASP A 286 20.53 0.72 12.80
N GLN A 287 19.58 1.27 12.04
CA GLN A 287 19.21 2.69 12.06
C GLN A 287 17.69 2.87 12.29
N PRO A 288 17.24 3.01 13.55
CA PRO A 288 15.84 3.26 13.86
C PRO A 288 15.39 4.65 13.37
N LEU A 289 14.72 4.71 12.22
CA LEU A 289 14.20 5.94 11.63
C LEU A 289 12.83 6.29 12.22
N TYR A 290 12.64 7.52 12.70
CA TYR A 290 11.35 8.00 13.24
C TYR A 290 10.62 8.96 12.29
N SER A 291 11.27 9.34 11.19
CA SER A 291 10.74 10.19 10.13
C SER A 291 11.36 9.78 8.80
N ILE A 292 10.66 10.08 7.72
CA ILE A 292 11.13 9.94 6.34
C ILE A 292 12.14 11.05 6.03
#